data_AF-A0A7C4ZG25-F1
#
_entry.id   AF-A0A7C4ZG25-F1
#
_cell.length_a   1.000
_cell.length_b   1.000
_cell.length_c   1.000
_cell.angle_alpha   90.00
_cell.angle_beta   90.00
_cell.angle_gamma   90.00
#
_symmetry.space_group_name_H-M   'P 1'
#
loop_
_entity.id
_entity.type
_entity.pdbx_description
1 polymer ?
#
loop_
_entity_poly.entity_id
_entity_poly.type
_entity_poly.pdbx_seq_one_letter_code
_entity_poly.pdbx_strand_id
1 'polypeptide(L)'
;MSNQQMLKKLLGKFLDDVEKGIDPTDAGWTEDSISELQQLIEKRLCETKNTKVRVAFRPLDREVLKDLDEEGEWLAEVHQEIVYAKNMLDEIIRTVNDPSLQPAVIFLGWKRMLATSGFPVLIDRVLQEGFTIDEWVPVAIMSSDALSLMVVKKWWNEDEIMKGLNKLSAAKEVKSIDSVEKVINILKWNQAVTLLDKNLTLTLGILWFADSEIVNLLYPESLVYIQMELWKILEKIIGEKSETIRNNFINVVKAIENVTSESDKLGRSCPIAQWTFIIRMPW
;
A
#
# COMPACT_ATOMS: atom_id res chain seq x y z
N MET A 1 -41.24 9.03 -2.63
CA MET A 1 -39.85 9.08 -3.11
C MET A 1 -39.68 7.93 -4.09
N SER A 2 -39.00 8.10 -5.23
CA SER A 2 -38.82 6.98 -6.17
C SER A 2 -37.82 5.95 -5.60
N ASN A 3 -37.87 4.69 -6.07
CA ASN A 3 -36.90 3.67 -5.67
C ASN A 3 -35.45 4.09 -5.93
N GLN A 4 -35.20 4.83 -7.01
CA GLN A 4 -33.89 5.39 -7.33
C GLN A 4 -33.44 6.41 -6.27
N GLN A 5 -34.31 7.35 -5.90
CA GLN A 5 -34.02 8.35 -4.87
C GLN A 5 -33.78 7.69 -3.50
N MET A 6 -34.53 6.64 -3.18
CA MET A 6 -34.33 5.86 -1.96
C MET A 6 -33.00 5.11 -1.97
N LEU A 7 -32.66 4.43 -3.07
CA LEU A 7 -31.38 3.73 -3.19
C LEU A 7 -30.20 4.71 -3.09
N LYS A 8 -30.29 5.84 -3.79
CA LYS A 8 -29.30 6.93 -3.74
C LYS A 8 -29.10 7.45 -2.32
N LYS A 9 -30.19 7.67 -1.57
CA LYS A 9 -30.13 8.07 -0.16
C LYS A 9 -29.40 7.03 0.70
N LEU A 10 -29.67 5.73 0.50
CA LEU A 10 -29.02 4.66 1.24
C LEU A 10 -27.53 4.52 0.89
N LEU A 11 -27.18 4.68 -0.39
CA LEU A 11 -25.78 4.70 -0.84
C LEU A 11 -25.01 5.89 -0.26
N GLY A 12 -25.59 7.09 -0.30
CA GLY A 12 -25.00 8.28 0.30
C GLY A 12 -24.79 8.11 1.80
N LYS A 13 -25.78 7.55 2.52
CA LYS A 13 -25.63 7.24 3.94
C LYS A 13 -24.54 6.21 4.23
N PHE A 14 -24.38 5.19 3.39
CA PHE A 14 -23.28 4.23 3.51
C PHE A 14 -21.93 4.95 3.39
N LEU A 15 -21.77 5.80 2.37
CA LEU A 15 -20.53 6.53 2.14
C LEU A 15 -20.21 7.49 3.29
N ASP A 16 -21.20 8.28 3.74
CA ASP A 16 -21.09 9.17 4.90
C ASP A 16 -20.61 8.45 6.17
N ASP A 17 -21.03 7.20 6.38
CA ASP A 17 -20.63 6.39 7.52
C ASP A 17 -19.19 5.92 7.39
N VAL A 18 -18.79 5.46 6.20
CA VAL A 18 -17.41 5.05 5.90
C VAL A 18 -16.45 6.23 6.04
N GLU A 19 -16.81 7.42 5.55
CA GLU A 19 -16.02 8.65 5.71
C GLU A 19 -15.84 9.05 7.19
N LYS A 20 -16.82 8.73 8.04
CA LYS A 20 -16.74 8.92 9.50
C LYS A 20 -15.95 7.82 10.21
N GLY A 21 -15.38 6.87 9.46
CA GLY A 21 -14.55 5.78 9.97
C GLY A 21 -15.34 4.59 10.52
N ILE A 22 -16.62 4.46 10.17
CA ILE A 22 -17.41 3.25 10.48
C ILE A 22 -16.98 2.14 9.52
N ASP A 23 -16.76 0.92 10.05
CA ASP A 23 -16.41 -0.23 9.21
C ASP A 23 -17.52 -0.49 8.15
N PRO A 24 -17.18 -0.74 6.88
CA PRO A 24 -18.16 -0.99 5.83
C PRO A 24 -19.16 -2.11 6.14
N THR A 25 -18.77 -3.11 6.93
CA THR A 25 -19.67 -4.20 7.35
C THR A 25 -20.76 -3.74 8.32
N ASP A 26 -20.59 -2.57 8.95
CA ASP A 26 -21.51 -1.93 9.89
C ASP A 26 -22.06 -0.58 9.38
N ALA A 27 -21.62 -0.09 8.23
CA ALA A 27 -22.05 1.19 7.66
C ALA A 27 -23.46 1.14 7.02
N GLY A 28 -24.12 2.30 6.93
CA GLY A 28 -25.29 2.51 6.08
C GLY A 28 -26.65 2.20 6.71
N TRP A 29 -26.73 1.80 7.98
CA TRP A 29 -27.99 1.46 8.63
C TRP A 29 -28.87 2.69 8.91
N THR A 30 -30.11 2.65 8.45
CA THR A 30 -31.13 3.70 8.65
C THR A 30 -32.41 3.14 9.27
N GLU A 31 -33.21 4.00 9.90
CA GLU A 31 -34.57 3.69 10.38
C GLU A 31 -35.64 3.99 9.32
N ASP A 32 -35.25 3.99 8.04
CA ASP A 32 -36.20 4.22 6.94
C ASP A 32 -37.25 3.10 6.88
N SER A 33 -38.43 3.45 6.35
CA SER A 33 -39.59 2.56 6.31
C SER A 33 -39.31 1.33 5.44
N ILE A 34 -39.20 0.15 6.07
CA ILE A 34 -39.00 -1.13 5.37
C ILE A 34 -40.08 -1.38 4.32
N SER A 35 -41.34 -0.98 4.59
CA SER A 35 -42.44 -1.13 3.63
C SER A 35 -42.27 -0.26 2.39
N GLU A 36 -41.63 0.90 2.51
CA GLU A 36 -41.34 1.77 1.36
C GLU A 36 -40.20 1.22 0.49
N LEU A 37 -39.30 0.42 1.08
CA LEU A 37 -38.12 -0.16 0.43
C LEU A 37 -38.32 -1.61 -0.01
N GLN A 38 -39.54 -2.14 0.10
CA GLN A 38 -39.84 -3.55 -0.11
C GLN A 38 -39.35 -4.07 -1.47
N GLN A 39 -39.52 -3.28 -2.54
CA GLN A 39 -39.05 -3.65 -3.87
C GLN A 39 -37.52 -3.73 -3.97
N LEU A 40 -36.77 -2.83 -3.28
CA LEU A 40 -35.30 -2.87 -3.27
C LEU A 40 -34.79 -4.07 -2.46
N ILE A 41 -35.49 -4.44 -1.39
CA ILE A 41 -35.20 -5.62 -0.57
C ILE A 41 -35.45 -6.90 -1.37
N GLU A 42 -36.59 -7.01 -2.07
CA GLU A 42 -36.92 -8.15 -2.93
C GLU A 42 -35.91 -8.30 -4.07
N LYS A 43 -35.48 -7.18 -4.66
CA LYS A 43 -34.39 -7.11 -5.64
C LYS A 43 -32.99 -7.31 -5.05
N ARG A 44 -32.88 -7.60 -3.75
CA ARG A 44 -31.60 -7.92 -3.09
C ARG A 44 -30.58 -6.77 -3.08
N LEU A 45 -31.04 -5.53 -3.31
CA LEU A 45 -30.22 -4.31 -3.30
C LEU A 45 -30.09 -3.73 -1.89
N CYS A 46 -31.04 -4.07 -1.02
CA CYS A 46 -31.03 -3.68 0.38
C CYS A 46 -31.12 -4.92 1.28
N GLU A 47 -30.64 -4.77 2.51
CA GLU A 47 -30.76 -5.77 3.57
C GLU A 47 -31.32 -5.13 4.84
N THR A 48 -31.86 -5.97 5.72
CA THR A 48 -32.54 -5.52 6.94
C THR A 48 -31.98 -6.21 8.19
N LYS A 49 -31.95 -5.48 9.31
CA LYS A 49 -31.53 -5.98 10.63
C LYS A 49 -32.20 -5.16 11.71
N ASN A 50 -32.91 -5.80 12.64
CA ASN A 50 -33.52 -5.16 13.82
C ASN A 50 -34.23 -3.83 13.48
N THR A 51 -35.20 -3.88 12.57
CA THR A 51 -35.99 -2.74 12.03
C THR A 51 -35.21 -1.68 11.24
N LYS A 52 -33.90 -1.88 11.02
CA LYS A 52 -33.08 -1.01 10.18
C LYS A 52 -32.89 -1.60 8.79
N VAL A 53 -32.58 -0.72 7.85
CA VAL A 53 -32.33 -1.05 6.44
C VAL A 53 -31.08 -0.33 5.95
N ARG A 54 -30.34 -0.98 5.06
CA ARG A 54 -29.20 -0.40 4.35
C ARG A 54 -29.06 -0.98 2.94
N VAL A 55 -28.19 -0.39 2.14
CA VAL A 55 -27.71 -1.02 0.90
C VAL A 55 -26.99 -2.33 1.22
N ALA A 56 -27.22 -3.36 0.42
CA ALA A 56 -26.64 -4.68 0.65
C ALA A 56 -25.11 -4.62 0.50
N PHE A 57 -24.38 -5.15 1.50
CA PHE A 57 -22.91 -5.16 1.49
C PHE A 57 -22.37 -6.28 0.58
N ARG A 58 -22.55 -6.10 -0.73
CA ARG A 58 -22.11 -6.99 -1.79
C ARG A 58 -22.10 -6.25 -3.14
N PRO A 59 -21.45 -6.79 -4.18
CA PRO A 59 -21.61 -6.25 -5.53
C PRO A 59 -23.10 -6.16 -5.90
N LEU A 60 -23.52 -4.97 -6.34
CA LEU A 60 -24.89 -4.70 -6.76
C LEU A 60 -25.08 -5.13 -8.23
N ASP A 61 -26.30 -5.52 -8.57
CA ASP A 61 -26.63 -5.92 -9.95
C ASP A 61 -26.54 -4.71 -10.89
N ARG A 62 -25.69 -4.81 -11.92
CA ARG A 62 -25.46 -3.77 -12.92
C ARG A 62 -26.72 -3.36 -13.67
N GLU A 63 -27.67 -4.28 -13.87
CA GLU A 63 -28.92 -3.95 -14.57
C GLU A 63 -29.76 -2.93 -13.79
N VAL A 64 -29.63 -2.87 -12.45
CA VAL A 64 -30.36 -1.91 -11.62
C VAL A 64 -29.65 -0.56 -11.53
N LEU A 65 -28.36 -0.52 -11.85
CA LEU A 65 -27.57 0.72 -11.83
C LEU A 65 -27.81 1.58 -13.07
N LYS A 66 -28.17 0.98 -14.21
CA LYS A 66 -28.42 1.67 -15.49
C LYS A 66 -29.56 2.70 -15.44
N ASP A 67 -30.43 2.57 -14.45
CA ASP A 67 -31.58 3.45 -14.27
C ASP A 67 -31.26 4.61 -13.30
N LEU A 68 -30.05 4.71 -12.74
CA LEU A 68 -29.67 5.80 -11.85
C LEU A 68 -29.28 7.06 -12.64
N ASP A 69 -29.35 8.21 -11.98
CA ASP A 69 -28.73 9.43 -12.49
C ASP A 69 -27.21 9.37 -12.27
N GLU A 70 -26.45 10.28 -12.89
CA GLU A 70 -24.97 10.29 -12.82
C GLU A 70 -24.43 10.20 -11.38
N GLU A 71 -25.07 10.92 -10.44
CA GLU A 71 -24.67 10.87 -9.03
C GLU A 71 -25.00 9.52 -8.37
N GLY A 72 -26.15 8.92 -8.69
CA GLY A 72 -26.51 7.59 -8.21
C GLY A 72 -25.63 6.49 -8.78
N GLU A 73 -25.24 6.58 -10.05
CA GLU A 73 -24.26 5.69 -10.68
C GLU A 73 -22.91 5.79 -9.97
N TRP A 74 -22.39 7.02 -9.79
CA TRP A 74 -21.14 7.26 -9.07
C TRP A 74 -21.17 6.68 -7.65
N LEU A 75 -22.22 6.94 -6.87
CA LEU A 75 -22.40 6.39 -5.53
C LEU A 75 -22.40 4.86 -5.50
N ALA A 76 -23.03 4.24 -6.50
CA ALA A 76 -23.06 2.79 -6.61
C ALA A 76 -21.70 2.20 -6.98
N GLU A 77 -20.94 2.85 -7.86
CA GLU A 77 -19.58 2.45 -8.21
C GLU A 77 -18.64 2.55 -7.00
N VAL A 78 -18.67 3.66 -6.26
CA VAL A 78 -17.90 3.85 -5.02
C VAL A 78 -18.25 2.77 -4.00
N HIS A 79 -19.54 2.49 -3.78
CA HIS A 79 -19.97 1.41 -2.90
C HIS A 79 -19.41 0.05 -3.34
N GLN A 80 -19.50 -0.29 -4.63
CA GLN A 80 -18.96 -1.54 -5.15
C GLN A 80 -17.45 -1.64 -4.94
N GLU A 81 -16.73 -0.54 -5.15
CA GLU A 81 -15.29 -0.51 -4.96
C GLU A 81 -14.90 -0.61 -3.48
N ILE A 82 -15.63 0.01 -2.55
CA ILE A 82 -15.42 -0.15 -1.10
C ILE A 82 -15.66 -1.59 -0.66
N VAL A 83 -16.71 -2.24 -1.17
CA VAL A 83 -16.97 -3.68 -0.92
C VAL A 83 -15.79 -4.52 -1.42
N TYR A 84 -15.27 -4.22 -2.61
CA TYR A 84 -14.11 -4.91 -3.18
C TYR A 84 -12.83 -4.67 -2.36
N ALA A 85 -12.57 -3.41 -2.02
CA ALA A 85 -11.46 -2.95 -1.18
C ALA A 85 -11.45 -3.66 0.18
N LYS A 86 -12.62 -3.86 0.81
CA LYS A 86 -12.73 -4.63 2.06
C LYS A 86 -12.24 -6.06 1.91
N ASN A 87 -12.67 -6.76 0.86
CA ASN A 87 -12.27 -8.15 0.63
C ASN A 87 -10.76 -8.26 0.38
N MET A 88 -10.19 -7.33 -0.40
CA MET A 88 -8.75 -7.25 -0.63
C MET A 88 -7.99 -6.98 0.67
N LEU A 89 -8.47 -6.02 1.46
CA LEU A 89 -7.90 -5.70 2.75
C LEU A 89 -7.90 -6.95 3.65
N ASP A 90 -9.00 -7.69 3.74
CA ASP A 90 -9.04 -8.92 4.53
C ASP A 90 -8.01 -9.96 4.08
N GLU A 91 -7.77 -10.07 2.77
CA GLU A 91 -6.72 -10.93 2.22
C GLU A 91 -5.32 -10.43 2.55
N ILE A 92 -5.05 -9.13 2.42
CA ILE A 92 -3.78 -8.51 2.82
C ILE A 92 -3.53 -8.77 4.30
N ILE A 93 -4.52 -8.54 5.15
CA ILE A 93 -4.45 -8.73 6.60
C ILE A 93 -4.15 -10.19 6.92
N ARG A 94 -4.87 -11.12 6.30
CA ARG A 94 -4.63 -12.56 6.47
C ARG A 94 -3.20 -12.93 6.10
N THR A 95 -2.70 -12.39 4.99
CA THR A 95 -1.36 -12.67 4.46
C THR A 95 -0.26 -12.07 5.34
N VAL A 96 -0.41 -10.82 5.77
CA VAL A 96 0.55 -10.11 6.64
C VAL A 96 0.64 -10.75 8.02
N ASN A 97 -0.48 -11.26 8.56
CA ASN A 97 -0.52 -11.92 9.87
C ASN A 97 -0.08 -13.39 9.83
N ASP A 98 0.12 -14.00 8.66
CA ASP A 98 0.70 -15.34 8.57
C ASP A 98 2.22 -15.24 8.76
N PRO A 99 2.78 -15.75 9.89
CA PRO A 99 4.21 -15.64 10.16
C PRO A 99 5.09 -16.32 9.10
N SER A 100 4.54 -17.31 8.39
CA SER A 100 5.25 -18.05 7.35
C SER A 100 5.30 -17.30 6.01
N LEU A 101 4.48 -16.26 5.84
CA LEU A 101 4.44 -15.41 4.65
C LEU A 101 5.04 -14.02 4.91
N GLN A 102 5.09 -13.58 6.17
CA GLN A 102 5.57 -12.25 6.54
C GLN A 102 6.92 -11.88 5.90
N PRO A 103 7.99 -12.70 5.92
CA PRO A 103 9.27 -12.31 5.30
C PRO A 103 9.16 -12.04 3.80
N ALA A 104 8.33 -12.83 3.10
CA ALA A 104 8.09 -12.67 1.67
C ALA A 104 7.23 -11.43 1.37
N VAL A 105 6.22 -11.15 2.19
CA VAL A 105 5.41 -9.93 2.11
C VAL A 105 6.30 -8.69 2.24
N ILE A 106 7.16 -8.65 3.26
CA ILE A 106 8.09 -7.53 3.47
C ILE A 106 9.03 -7.38 2.27
N PHE A 107 9.59 -8.49 1.78
CA PHE A 107 10.45 -8.47 0.61
C PHE A 107 9.75 -7.91 -0.63
N LEU A 108 8.52 -8.32 -0.90
CA LEU A 108 7.74 -7.85 -2.06
C LEU A 108 7.42 -6.36 -1.95
N GLY A 109 7.05 -5.88 -0.77
CA GLY A 109 6.83 -4.45 -0.54
C GLY A 109 8.08 -3.60 -0.74
N TRP A 110 9.21 -4.01 -0.16
CA TRP A 110 10.49 -3.31 -0.38
C TRP A 110 10.91 -3.33 -1.85
N LYS A 111 10.74 -4.46 -2.54
CA LYS A 111 10.98 -4.57 -3.98
C LYS A 111 10.10 -3.58 -4.75
N ARG A 112 8.80 -3.51 -4.45
CA ARG A 112 7.84 -2.61 -5.10
C ARG A 112 8.23 -1.14 -4.90
N MET A 113 8.56 -0.76 -3.66
CA MET A 113 9.02 0.59 -3.35
C MET A 113 10.23 0.98 -4.20
N LEU A 114 11.26 0.14 -4.19
CA LEU A 114 12.51 0.39 -4.89
C LEU A 114 12.30 0.46 -6.41
N ALA A 115 11.51 -0.45 -6.97
CA ALA A 115 11.21 -0.49 -8.39
C ALA A 115 10.45 0.76 -8.90
N THR A 116 9.82 1.53 -8.01
CA THR A 116 9.09 2.77 -8.35
C THR A 116 9.82 4.05 -7.94
N SER A 117 11.01 3.96 -7.35
CA SER A 117 11.72 5.10 -6.75
C SER A 117 12.38 6.06 -7.74
N GLY A 118 12.62 5.62 -8.97
CA GLY A 118 13.39 6.36 -9.98
C GLY A 118 14.88 6.56 -9.65
N PHE A 119 15.32 6.19 -8.45
CA PHE A 119 16.70 6.29 -7.95
C PHE A 119 17.40 7.63 -8.23
N PRO A 120 16.87 8.75 -7.70
CA PRO A 120 17.49 10.07 -7.87
C PRO A 120 18.83 10.16 -7.13
N VAL A 121 19.91 10.11 -7.90
CA VAL A 121 21.30 10.18 -7.42
C VAL A 121 22.08 11.29 -8.14
N LEU A 122 23.18 11.72 -7.55
CA LEU A 122 24.10 12.64 -8.20
C LEU A 122 24.70 12.00 -9.46
N ILE A 123 24.53 12.65 -10.61
CA ILE A 123 25.00 12.15 -11.91
C ILE A 123 26.51 11.87 -11.90
N ASP A 124 27.30 12.69 -11.22
CA ASP A 124 28.75 12.49 -11.10
C ASP A 124 29.09 11.10 -10.52
N ARG A 125 28.29 10.58 -9.57
CA ARG A 125 28.49 9.24 -8.98
C ARG A 125 28.18 8.13 -9.97
N VAL A 126 27.12 8.29 -10.76
CA VAL A 126 26.74 7.35 -11.82
C VAL A 126 27.86 7.22 -12.85
N LEU A 127 28.40 8.36 -13.30
CA LEU A 127 29.48 8.40 -14.28
C LEU A 127 30.80 7.83 -13.72
N GLN A 128 31.12 8.08 -12.45
CA GLN A 128 32.34 7.57 -11.80
C GLN A 128 32.39 6.04 -11.72
N GLU A 129 31.24 5.39 -11.57
CA GLU A 129 31.12 3.92 -11.49
C GLU A 129 30.96 3.27 -12.88
N GLY A 130 31.02 4.11 -13.94
CA GLY A 130 31.06 3.69 -15.33
C GLY A 130 29.70 3.39 -15.94
N PHE A 131 28.61 3.92 -15.38
CA PHE A 131 27.31 3.91 -16.04
C PHE A 131 27.12 5.14 -16.92
N THR A 132 26.42 4.97 -18.04
CA THR A 132 25.78 6.09 -18.71
C THR A 132 24.51 6.51 -17.97
N ILE A 133 24.03 7.73 -18.21
CA ILE A 133 22.80 8.24 -17.60
C ILE A 133 21.59 7.37 -17.97
N ASP A 134 21.53 6.92 -19.23
CA ASP A 134 20.42 6.11 -19.75
C ASP A 134 20.41 4.68 -19.19
N GLU A 135 21.56 4.15 -18.77
CA GLU A 135 21.67 2.81 -18.17
C GLU A 135 21.30 2.80 -16.69
N TRP A 136 21.51 3.90 -15.97
CA TRP A 136 21.36 3.95 -14.52
C TRP A 136 19.99 3.51 -14.04
N VAL A 137 18.93 4.18 -14.51
CA VAL A 137 17.58 3.97 -13.98
C VAL A 137 17.09 2.53 -14.24
N PRO A 138 17.21 1.97 -15.48
CA PRO A 138 16.84 0.58 -15.72
C PRO A 138 17.61 -0.41 -14.82
N VAL A 139 18.92 -0.23 -14.67
CA VAL A 139 19.77 -1.13 -13.88
C VAL A 139 19.45 -1.04 -12.38
N ALA A 140 19.23 0.17 -11.87
CA ALA A 140 18.86 0.38 -10.46
C ALA A 140 17.49 -0.25 -10.16
N ILE A 141 16.50 -0.09 -11.05
CA ILE A 141 15.19 -0.76 -10.94
C ILE A 141 15.34 -2.28 -10.97
N MET A 142 16.13 -2.83 -11.89
CA MET A 142 16.39 -4.28 -11.96
C MET A 142 17.12 -4.81 -10.71
N SER A 143 17.83 -3.96 -9.98
CA SER A 143 18.52 -4.30 -8.74
C SER A 143 17.60 -4.34 -7.52
N SER A 144 16.33 -3.94 -7.65
CA SER A 144 15.37 -3.87 -6.53
C SER A 144 15.21 -5.18 -5.76
N ASP A 145 15.31 -6.32 -6.45
CA ASP A 145 15.26 -7.64 -5.81
C ASP A 145 16.43 -7.85 -4.85
N ALA A 146 17.66 -7.59 -5.31
CA ALA A 146 18.85 -7.75 -4.50
C ALA A 146 18.88 -6.74 -3.34
N LEU A 147 18.53 -5.48 -3.61
CA LEU A 147 18.47 -4.43 -2.59
C LEU A 147 17.42 -4.73 -1.52
N SER A 148 16.23 -5.20 -1.92
CA SER A 148 15.18 -5.66 -0.99
C SER A 148 15.65 -6.85 -0.15
N LEU A 149 16.28 -7.84 -0.78
CA LEU A 149 16.81 -9.00 -0.08
C LEU A 149 17.81 -8.61 1.01
N MET A 150 18.69 -7.63 0.75
CA MET A 150 19.64 -7.12 1.74
C MET A 150 18.96 -6.50 2.96
N VAL A 151 17.82 -5.82 2.78
CA VAL A 151 17.04 -5.26 3.90
C VAL A 151 16.41 -6.37 4.73
N VAL A 152 15.74 -7.31 4.07
CA VAL A 152 14.96 -8.37 4.76
C VAL A 152 15.88 -9.39 5.44
N LYS A 153 17.04 -9.71 4.84
CA LYS A 153 18.02 -10.65 5.41
C LYS A 153 18.64 -10.20 6.73
N LYS A 154 18.47 -8.95 7.15
CA LYS A 154 18.84 -8.51 8.51
C LYS A 154 18.05 -9.21 9.61
N TRP A 155 16.83 -9.64 9.28
CA TRP A 155 15.82 -10.03 10.27
C TRP A 155 15.29 -11.45 10.05
N TRP A 156 15.41 -11.98 8.84
CA TRP A 156 14.94 -13.31 8.46
C TRP A 156 15.96 -14.02 7.58
N ASN A 157 15.98 -15.35 7.64
CA ASN A 157 16.87 -16.14 6.82
C ASN A 157 16.34 -16.25 5.38
N GLU A 158 17.25 -16.35 4.41
CA GLU A 158 16.89 -16.41 2.98
C GLU A 158 15.94 -17.57 2.64
N ASP A 159 16.13 -18.73 3.28
CA ASP A 159 15.25 -19.89 3.11
C ASP A 159 13.80 -19.61 3.53
N GLU A 160 13.58 -18.79 4.56
CA GLU A 160 12.25 -18.41 5.03
C GLU A 160 11.57 -17.48 4.02
N ILE A 161 12.33 -16.52 3.48
CA ILE A 161 11.87 -15.60 2.44
C ILE A 161 11.46 -16.39 1.19
N MET A 162 12.32 -17.29 0.71
CA MET A 162 12.07 -18.08 -0.49
C MET A 162 10.88 -19.04 -0.32
N LYS A 163 10.73 -19.68 0.85
CA LYS A 163 9.55 -20.50 1.16
C LYS A 163 8.25 -19.68 1.10
N GLY A 164 8.25 -18.47 1.66
CA GLY A 164 7.09 -17.57 1.59
C GLY A 164 6.79 -17.13 0.16
N LEU A 165 7.82 -16.76 -0.63
CA LEU A 165 7.66 -16.36 -2.02
C LEU A 165 7.09 -17.47 -2.90
N ASN A 166 7.52 -18.72 -2.67
CA ASN A 166 6.97 -19.89 -3.36
C ASN A 166 5.49 -20.10 -3.05
N LYS A 167 5.07 -19.90 -1.79
CA LYS A 167 3.65 -19.99 -1.39
C LYS A 167 2.79 -18.91 -2.03
N LEU A 168 3.35 -17.71 -2.23
CA LEU A 168 2.68 -16.58 -2.87
C LEU A 168 2.72 -16.65 -4.41
N SER A 169 3.30 -17.70 -5.00
CA SER A 169 3.54 -17.81 -6.45
C SER A 169 4.31 -16.60 -7.04
N ALA A 170 5.11 -15.93 -6.19
CA ALA A 170 5.81 -14.69 -6.51
C ALA A 170 7.32 -14.89 -6.72
N ALA A 171 7.80 -16.13 -6.65
CA ALA A 171 9.20 -16.45 -6.85
C ALA A 171 9.62 -16.16 -8.30
N LYS A 172 10.52 -15.18 -8.45
CA LYS A 172 11.34 -15.00 -9.66
C LYS A 172 12.79 -15.16 -9.24
N GLU A 173 13.60 -15.73 -10.12
CA GLU A 173 15.05 -15.80 -9.90
C GLU A 173 15.60 -14.39 -9.69
N VAL A 174 16.23 -14.15 -8.53
CA VAL A 174 17.01 -12.95 -8.28
C VAL A 174 18.22 -13.03 -9.19
N LYS A 175 18.21 -12.27 -10.28
CA LYS A 175 19.34 -12.26 -11.21
C LYS A 175 20.52 -11.58 -10.53
N SER A 176 21.59 -12.34 -10.31
CA SER A 176 22.91 -11.79 -10.04
C SER A 176 23.40 -11.10 -11.31
N ILE A 177 23.52 -9.78 -11.26
CA ILE A 177 24.11 -8.99 -12.34
C ILE A 177 25.29 -8.27 -11.69
N ASP A 178 26.48 -8.31 -12.27
CA ASP A 178 27.66 -7.56 -11.79
C ASP A 178 27.34 -6.06 -11.55
N SER A 179 26.36 -5.54 -12.28
CA SER A 179 25.81 -4.19 -12.13
C SER A 179 25.13 -3.92 -10.78
N VAL A 180 24.68 -4.94 -10.04
CA VAL A 180 24.06 -4.79 -8.71
C VAL A 180 25.08 -4.27 -7.70
N GLU A 181 26.31 -4.77 -7.73
CA GLU A 181 27.39 -4.29 -6.84
C GLU A 181 27.68 -2.81 -7.08
N LYS A 182 27.69 -2.37 -8.34
CA LYS A 182 27.85 -0.96 -8.68
C LYS A 182 26.68 -0.11 -8.15
N VAL A 183 25.44 -0.58 -8.25
CA VAL A 183 24.27 0.10 -7.68
C VAL A 183 24.40 0.21 -6.16
N ILE A 184 24.80 -0.87 -5.48
CA ILE A 184 25.05 -0.89 -4.03
C ILE A 184 26.13 0.14 -3.66
N ASN A 185 27.20 0.25 -4.45
CA ASN A 185 28.28 1.20 -4.22
C ASN A 185 27.83 2.65 -4.45
N ILE A 186 27.16 2.95 -5.57
CA ILE A 186 26.62 4.29 -5.88
C ILE A 186 25.71 4.77 -4.77
N LEU A 187 24.81 3.90 -4.29
CA LEU A 187 23.86 4.23 -3.23
C LEU A 187 24.48 4.16 -1.83
N LYS A 188 25.72 3.68 -1.67
CA LYS A 188 26.24 3.27 -0.36
C LYS A 188 25.22 2.43 0.43
N TRP A 189 24.52 1.52 -0.28
CA TRP A 189 23.33 0.85 0.22
C TRP A 189 23.59 0.08 1.51
N ASN A 190 24.78 -0.51 1.67
CA ASN A 190 25.20 -1.15 2.92
C ASN A 190 25.08 -0.21 4.13
N GLN A 191 25.47 1.06 4.00
CA GLN A 191 25.35 2.05 5.08
C GLN A 191 23.90 2.47 5.32
N ALA A 192 23.09 2.56 4.27
CA ALA A 192 21.67 2.85 4.41
C ALA A 192 20.95 1.71 5.15
N VAL A 193 21.24 0.47 4.77
CA VAL A 193 20.64 -0.75 5.33
C VAL A 193 20.97 -0.93 6.81
N THR A 194 22.16 -0.55 7.29
CA THR A 194 22.48 -0.67 8.72
C THR A 194 21.60 0.20 9.61
N LEU A 195 21.16 1.36 9.11
CA LEU A 195 20.32 2.31 9.84
C LEU A 195 18.83 1.92 9.90
N LEU A 196 18.38 0.99 9.06
CA LEU A 196 16.99 0.51 9.08
C LEU A 196 16.75 -0.43 10.26
N ASP A 197 15.87 -0.07 11.17
CA ASP A 197 15.40 -0.97 12.24
C ASP A 197 14.29 -1.92 11.75
N LYS A 198 13.96 -2.93 12.56
CA LYS A 198 12.98 -3.96 12.20
C LYS A 198 11.57 -3.38 12.04
N ASN A 199 11.19 -2.41 12.88
CA ASN A 199 9.85 -1.82 12.86
C ASN A 199 9.64 -1.03 11.58
N LEU A 200 10.63 -0.25 11.15
CA LEU A 200 10.59 0.48 9.89
C LEU A 200 10.64 -0.46 8.69
N THR A 201 11.46 -1.52 8.74
CA THR A 201 11.47 -2.56 7.71
C THR A 201 10.08 -3.21 7.54
N LEU A 202 9.44 -3.58 8.65
CA LEU A 202 8.07 -4.13 8.66
C LEU A 202 7.06 -3.12 8.10
N THR A 203 7.10 -1.88 8.59
CA THR A 203 6.20 -0.80 8.18
C THR A 203 6.23 -0.60 6.67
N LEU A 204 7.41 -0.30 6.13
CA LEU A 204 7.56 0.00 4.71
C LEU A 204 7.23 -1.22 3.84
N GLY A 205 7.63 -2.42 4.27
CA GLY A 205 7.30 -3.65 3.55
C GLY A 205 5.80 -3.92 3.49
N ILE A 206 5.07 -3.76 4.60
CA ILE A 206 3.62 -4.00 4.62
C ILE A 206 2.87 -2.92 3.83
N LEU A 207 3.22 -1.63 4.02
CA LEU A 207 2.56 -0.54 3.31
C LEU A 207 2.73 -0.68 1.80
N TRP A 208 3.95 -0.94 1.32
CA TRP A 208 4.19 -1.10 -0.13
C TRP A 208 3.70 -2.42 -0.72
N PHE A 209 3.58 -3.48 0.09
CA PHE A 209 2.88 -4.68 -0.34
C PHE A 209 1.39 -4.38 -0.54
N ALA A 210 0.77 -3.69 0.42
CA ALA A 210 -0.62 -3.29 0.26
C ALA A 210 -0.82 -2.35 -0.93
N ASP A 211 0.09 -1.41 -1.17
CA ASP A 211 0.11 -0.54 -2.38
C ASP A 211 0.04 -1.36 -3.67
N SER A 212 0.83 -2.43 -3.78
CA SER A 212 0.84 -3.25 -5.00
C SER A 212 -0.47 -4.01 -5.23
N GLU A 213 -1.16 -4.40 -4.16
CA GLU A 213 -2.43 -5.09 -4.27
C GLU A 213 -3.55 -4.13 -4.69
N ILE A 214 -3.51 -2.88 -4.22
CA ILE A 214 -4.64 -1.93 -4.35
C ILE A 214 -4.55 -1.00 -5.56
N VAL A 215 -3.59 -1.23 -6.47
CA VAL A 215 -3.29 -0.33 -7.60
C VAL A 215 -4.45 -0.12 -8.58
N ASN A 216 -5.47 -0.97 -8.53
CA ASN A 216 -6.63 -0.94 -9.43
C ASN A 216 -7.85 -0.22 -8.85
N LEU A 217 -7.76 0.31 -7.62
CA LEU A 217 -8.82 1.10 -7.03
C LEU A 217 -8.81 2.51 -7.63
N LEU A 218 -9.99 2.99 -8.01
CA LEU A 218 -10.18 4.25 -8.74
C LEU A 218 -10.66 5.37 -7.84
N TYR A 219 -11.38 5.07 -6.76
CA TYR A 219 -12.02 6.06 -5.91
C TYR A 219 -11.16 6.39 -4.68
N PRO A 220 -10.91 7.68 -4.40
CA PRO A 220 -10.16 8.12 -3.21
C PRO A 220 -10.73 7.58 -1.90
N GLU A 221 -12.04 7.44 -1.78
CA GLU A 221 -12.74 6.95 -0.59
C GLU A 221 -12.33 5.51 -0.24
N SER A 222 -12.21 4.65 -1.26
CA SER A 222 -11.71 3.28 -1.12
C SER A 222 -10.25 3.26 -0.63
N LEU A 223 -9.42 4.14 -1.19
CA LEU A 223 -8.00 4.25 -0.85
C LEU A 223 -7.82 4.74 0.59
N VAL A 224 -8.55 5.78 1.00
CA VAL A 224 -8.53 6.32 2.37
C VAL A 224 -8.96 5.25 3.37
N TYR A 225 -10.03 4.52 3.08
CA TYR A 225 -10.49 3.41 3.93
C TYR A 225 -9.38 2.37 4.16
N ILE A 226 -8.76 1.87 3.09
CA ILE A 226 -7.67 0.89 3.18
C ILE A 226 -6.50 1.46 3.97
N GLN A 227 -6.08 2.70 3.70
CA GLN A 227 -4.96 3.31 4.40
C GLN A 227 -5.20 3.40 5.90
N MET A 228 -6.40 3.81 6.31
CA MET A 228 -6.77 3.90 7.73
C MET A 228 -6.69 2.53 8.42
N GLU A 229 -7.23 1.48 7.81
CA GLU A 229 -7.21 0.14 8.39
C GLU A 229 -5.81 -0.47 8.40
N LEU A 230 -5.01 -0.27 7.35
CA LEU A 230 -3.62 -0.71 7.32
C LEU A 230 -2.80 -0.08 8.44
N TRP A 231 -2.99 1.21 8.70
CA TRP A 231 -2.32 1.89 9.81
C TRP A 231 -2.72 1.30 11.17
N LYS A 232 -4.01 1.04 11.41
CA LYS A 232 -4.46 0.37 12.66
C LYS A 232 -3.77 -0.98 12.87
N ILE A 233 -3.54 -1.71 11.78
CA ILE A 233 -2.93 -3.05 11.82
C ILE A 233 -1.43 -2.96 12.03
N LEU A 234 -0.77 -2.01 11.38
CA LEU A 234 0.64 -1.70 11.63
C LEU A 234 0.88 -1.31 13.08
N GLU A 235 0.03 -0.46 13.65
CA GLU A 235 0.13 -0.08 15.07
C GLU A 235 0.02 -1.31 15.98
N LYS A 236 -0.84 -2.27 15.64
CA LYS A 236 -0.98 -3.54 16.36
C LYS A 236 0.23 -4.47 16.20
N ILE A 237 0.78 -4.59 15.00
CA ILE A 237 1.93 -5.47 14.70
C ILE A 237 3.21 -4.92 15.33
N ILE A 238 3.41 -3.61 15.23
CA ILE A 238 4.63 -2.91 15.69
C ILE A 238 4.56 -2.60 17.18
N GLY A 239 3.37 -2.34 17.71
CA GLY A 239 3.16 -1.90 19.09
C GLY A 239 3.47 -0.41 19.32
N GLU A 240 3.53 0.38 18.24
CA GLU A 240 3.77 1.82 18.28
C GLU A 240 2.66 2.57 17.54
N LYS A 241 2.41 3.82 17.91
CA LYS A 241 1.48 4.69 17.18
C LYS A 241 2.05 5.08 15.82
N SER A 242 1.16 5.26 14.83
CA SER A 242 1.47 5.70 13.47
C SER A 242 2.31 6.98 13.44
N GLU A 243 2.04 7.95 14.31
CA GLU A 243 2.83 9.18 14.44
C GLU A 243 4.30 8.90 14.84
N THR A 244 4.52 8.00 15.80
CA THR A 244 5.87 7.59 16.23
C THR A 244 6.62 6.94 15.07
N ILE A 245 5.95 6.05 14.34
CA ILE A 245 6.52 5.35 13.19
C ILE A 245 6.90 6.34 12.09
N ARG A 246 6.04 7.32 11.78
CA ARG A 246 6.30 8.39 10.79
C ARG A 246 7.48 9.27 11.20
N ASN A 247 7.55 9.66 12.46
CA ASN A 247 8.68 10.45 12.99
C ASN A 247 9.99 9.66 12.94
N ASN A 248 9.95 8.36 13.28
CA ASN A 248 11.12 7.49 13.19
C ASN A 248 11.60 7.38 11.73
N PHE A 249 10.70 7.17 10.78
CA PHE A 249 11.02 7.16 9.35
C PHE A 249 11.74 8.43 8.90
N ILE A 250 11.23 9.61 9.25
CA ILE A 250 11.86 10.90 8.89
C ILE A 250 13.28 10.98 9.45
N ASN A 251 13.48 10.56 10.71
CA ASN A 251 14.79 10.60 11.36
C ASN A 251 15.78 9.62 10.72
N VAL A 252 15.33 8.40 10.40
CA VAL A 252 16.17 7.38 9.75
C VAL A 252 16.56 7.83 8.35
N VAL A 253 15.64 8.36 7.55
CA VAL A 253 15.97 8.85 6.20
C VAL A 253 16.98 10.00 6.25
N LYS A 254 16.82 10.96 7.18
CA LYS A 254 17.82 12.02 7.41
C LYS A 254 19.17 11.46 7.84
N ALA A 255 19.19 10.43 8.70
CA ALA A 255 20.42 9.78 9.11
C ALA A 255 21.11 9.10 7.93
N ILE A 256 20.35 8.44 7.06
CA ILE A 256 20.85 7.83 5.82
C ILE A 256 21.43 8.91 4.89
N GLU A 257 20.74 10.02 4.67
CA GLU A 257 21.25 11.16 3.90
C GLU A 257 22.60 11.66 4.45
N ASN A 258 22.72 11.80 5.78
CA ASN A 258 23.95 12.26 6.41
C ASN A 258 25.11 11.28 6.25
N VAL A 259 24.93 9.99 6.52
CA VAL A 259 26.03 9.01 6.44
C VAL A 259 26.46 8.73 5.02
N THR A 260 25.54 8.89 4.07
CA THR A 260 25.83 8.64 2.65
C THR A 260 26.35 9.87 1.91
N SER A 261 26.25 11.06 2.51
CA SER A 261 26.73 12.32 1.94
C SER A 261 28.21 12.31 1.58
N GLU A 262 28.59 13.16 0.61
CA GLU A 262 29.97 13.43 0.23
C GLU A 262 30.23 14.94 0.23
N SER A 263 31.50 15.31 0.41
CA SER A 263 31.90 16.70 0.25
C SER A 263 31.93 17.07 -1.22
N ASP A 264 31.21 18.12 -1.60
CA ASP A 264 31.29 18.70 -2.93
C ASP A 264 32.65 19.41 -3.14
N LYS A 265 32.89 19.91 -4.36
CA LYS A 265 34.13 20.63 -4.70
C LYS A 265 34.37 21.90 -3.88
N LEU A 266 33.37 22.37 -3.13
CA LEU A 266 33.42 23.54 -2.25
C LEU A 266 33.51 23.13 -0.77
N GLY A 267 33.64 21.83 -0.46
CA GLY A 267 33.72 21.29 0.88
C GLY A 267 32.38 21.21 1.62
N ARG A 268 31.24 21.36 0.93
CA ARG A 268 29.90 21.22 1.52
C ARG A 268 29.46 19.77 1.46
N SER A 269 28.87 19.27 2.55
CA SER A 269 28.26 17.95 2.57
C SER A 269 26.98 17.93 1.74
N CYS A 270 26.92 17.08 0.71
CA CYS A 270 25.75 16.89 -0.14
C CYS A 270 25.37 15.40 -0.17
N PRO A 271 24.09 15.03 0.08
CA PRO A 271 23.63 13.66 -0.05
C PRO A 271 23.87 13.12 -1.47
N ILE A 272 24.38 11.89 -1.58
CA ILE A 272 24.62 11.24 -2.88
C ILE A 272 23.31 10.89 -3.62
N ALA A 273 22.22 10.81 -2.88
CA ALA A 273 20.89 10.46 -3.36
C ALA A 273 19.82 11.25 -2.59
N GLN A 274 18.66 11.46 -3.22
CA GLN A 274 17.48 11.98 -2.53
C GLN A 274 16.74 10.80 -1.88
N TRP A 275 17.14 10.43 -0.67
CA TRP A 275 16.68 9.20 -0.02
C TRP A 275 15.19 9.19 0.29
N THR A 276 14.57 10.36 0.47
CA THR A 276 13.11 10.50 0.59
C THR A 276 12.33 10.03 -0.64
N PHE A 277 12.99 9.85 -1.79
CA PHE A 277 12.38 9.28 -3.00
C PHE A 277 12.74 7.80 -3.20
N ILE A 278 13.81 7.32 -2.56
CA ILE A 278 14.26 5.91 -2.63
C ILE A 278 13.60 5.06 -1.54
N ILE A 279 13.72 5.50 -0.29
CA ILE A 279 13.08 4.89 0.87
C ILE A 279 11.99 5.85 1.31
N ARG A 280 10.74 5.52 0.94
CA ARG A 280 9.61 6.41 1.09
C ARG A 280 8.39 5.66 1.61
N MET A 281 7.55 6.31 2.40
CA MET A 281 6.21 5.78 2.62
C MET A 281 5.42 5.90 1.31
N PRO A 282 4.55 4.93 1.00
CA PRO A 282 3.56 5.17 -0.02
C PRO A 282 2.50 6.14 0.54
N TRP A 283 1.88 6.94 -0.34
CA TRP A 283 0.87 7.98 -0.05
C TRP A 283 1.20 9.03 1.03
#